data_AF-A0A7S0WG73-F1
#
_entry.id   AF-A0A7S0WG73-F1
#
_cell.length_a   1.000
_cell.length_b   1.000
_cell.length_c   1.000
_cell.angle_alpha   90.00
_cell.angle_beta   90.00
_cell.angle_gamma   90.00
#
_symmetry.space_group_name_H-M   'P 1'
#
loop_
_entity.id
_entity.type
_entity.pdbx_description
1 polymer ?
#
loop_
_entity_poly.entity_id
_entity_poly.type
_entity_poly.pdbx_seq_one_letter_code
_entity_poly.pdbx_strand_id
1 'polypeptide(L)'
;ARMTTMVASVGAPCVGARCDGRRARRRHRTIASSSSSSSDEPQPQSRPGLNLLGRAVHVSDVLARRPDDVLERLATTSASYDRDVARLETIVPGLARRRARGELSMERARALARDVKRASMNVMTVKLMFDEGAGVDAAAVCAAADGLLDMDAAAATRAREALEGFRALLGTPSGDVFCAGVPGVLLMENDARDGVMRRVRTLRDVLPRASIATICTRRPWIALDDEALDIACVAAEELRQAMPPDAKVDMMLTDFPNLLNVDIVSLLQDIERTF
;
A
#
# COMPACT_ATOMS: atom_id res chain seq x y z
N ALA A 1 28.53 28.09 13.25
CA ALA A 1 27.66 28.70 12.24
C ALA A 1 26.99 27.59 11.43
N ARG A 2 25.83 27.85 10.82
CA ARG A 2 24.99 26.81 10.17
C ARG A 2 25.70 26.15 8.99
N MET A 3 25.69 24.81 8.94
CA MET A 3 25.88 24.05 7.71
C MET A 3 24.50 23.63 7.20
N THR A 4 24.15 24.09 6.00
CA THR A 4 22.91 23.76 5.31
C THR A 4 23.13 22.48 4.51
N THR A 5 22.33 21.45 4.74
CA THR A 5 22.34 20.24 3.92
C THR A 5 20.98 20.08 3.27
N MET A 6 20.91 20.26 1.94
CA MET A 6 19.74 19.88 1.16
C MET A 6 19.60 18.36 1.17
N VAL A 7 18.42 17.85 1.50
CA VAL A 7 18.04 16.45 1.27
C VAL A 7 16.99 16.43 0.18
N ALA A 8 17.26 15.66 -0.88
CA ALA A 8 16.36 15.53 -2.02
C ALA A 8 15.11 14.73 -1.64
N SER A 9 13.93 15.19 -2.09
CA SER A 9 12.68 14.47 -1.91
C SER A 9 12.64 13.22 -2.81
N VAL A 10 12.71 12.05 -2.19
CA VAL A 10 12.37 10.77 -2.84
C VAL A 10 10.89 10.51 -2.60
N GLY A 11 10.13 10.26 -3.67
CA GLY A 11 8.66 10.33 -3.64
C GLY A 11 7.99 9.24 -2.81
N ALA A 12 7.02 9.65 -1.97
CA ALA A 12 6.08 8.73 -1.33
C ALA A 12 5.11 8.11 -2.35
N PRO A 13 4.68 6.85 -2.18
CA PRO A 13 3.67 6.23 -3.03
C PRO A 13 2.29 6.85 -2.75
N CYS A 14 1.66 7.38 -3.79
CA CYS A 14 0.41 8.14 -3.67
C CYS A 14 -0.78 7.25 -3.28
N VAL A 15 -1.40 7.51 -2.13
CA VAL A 15 -2.76 7.04 -1.85
C VAL A 15 -3.73 7.89 -2.69
N GLY A 16 -4.71 7.24 -3.34
CA GLY A 16 -5.46 7.82 -4.44
C GLY A 16 -6.37 9.01 -4.05
N ALA A 17 -6.00 10.21 -4.49
CA ALA A 17 -6.88 11.38 -4.53
C ALA A 17 -7.49 11.53 -5.94
N ARG A 18 -8.82 11.67 -6.03
CA ARG A 18 -9.53 12.00 -7.28
C ARG A 18 -9.53 13.52 -7.50
N CYS A 19 -9.08 13.97 -8.66
CA CYS A 19 -9.43 15.28 -9.23
C CYS A 19 -9.45 15.18 -10.77
N ASP A 20 -10.57 15.56 -11.39
CA ASP A 20 -10.71 15.68 -12.84
C ASP A 20 -10.06 16.99 -13.36
N GLY A 21 -9.36 16.92 -14.50
CA GLY A 21 -8.75 18.10 -15.13
C GLY A 21 -8.31 17.85 -16.58
N ARG A 22 -8.85 18.59 -17.55
CA ARG A 22 -8.67 18.36 -19.00
C ARG A 22 -7.53 19.20 -19.63
N ARG A 23 -6.92 18.65 -20.69
CA ARG A 23 -6.07 19.29 -21.74
C ARG A 23 -4.66 19.71 -21.27
N ALA A 24 -3.62 19.79 -22.12
CA ALA A 24 -3.55 19.74 -23.59
C ALA A 24 -2.29 19.01 -24.14
N ARG A 25 -2.31 18.66 -25.43
CA ARG A 25 -1.17 18.13 -26.20
C ARG A 25 -0.08 19.19 -26.43
N ARG A 26 1.20 18.76 -26.51
CA ARG A 26 2.10 19.17 -27.61
C ARG A 26 3.21 18.14 -27.86
N ARG A 27 3.45 17.83 -29.13
CA ARG A 27 4.60 17.04 -29.63
C ARG A 27 5.80 17.98 -29.83
N HIS A 28 7.03 17.48 -29.76
CA HIS A 28 8.09 17.84 -30.71
C HIS A 28 9.11 16.70 -30.87
N ARG A 29 9.90 16.75 -31.95
CA ARG A 29 10.64 15.63 -32.57
C ARG A 29 11.89 16.17 -33.28
N THR A 30 13.05 15.58 -32.99
CA THR A 30 14.38 15.73 -33.64
C THR A 30 15.27 14.63 -33.01
N ILE A 31 16.04 13.74 -33.66
CA ILE A 31 16.67 13.60 -35.00
C ILE A 31 17.84 14.54 -35.28
N ALA A 32 19.08 14.01 -35.09
CA ALA A 32 20.30 14.13 -35.92
C ALA A 32 21.47 13.45 -35.14
N SER A 33 22.17 12.42 -35.64
CA SER A 33 23.33 12.44 -36.59
C SER A 33 24.65 12.91 -35.93
N SER A 34 25.84 12.32 -36.12
CA SER A 34 26.28 11.15 -36.93
C SER A 34 27.78 10.83 -36.70
N SER A 35 28.31 9.76 -37.37
CA SER A 35 29.73 9.54 -37.81
C SER A 35 30.82 9.18 -36.75
N SER A 36 31.82 8.31 -37.01
CA SER A 36 32.14 7.47 -38.22
C SER A 36 33.31 6.48 -38.02
N SER A 37 33.46 5.52 -38.96
CA SER A 37 34.67 4.73 -39.35
C SER A 37 35.11 3.55 -38.46
N SER A 38 35.59 2.39 -38.93
CA SER A 38 35.57 1.60 -40.21
C SER A 38 36.26 0.22 -39.94
N SER A 39 36.41 -0.82 -40.78
CA SER A 39 36.26 -1.07 -42.25
C SER A 39 35.89 -2.56 -42.53
N ASP A 40 35.85 -2.98 -43.81
CA ASP A 40 36.17 -4.27 -44.49
C ASP A 40 36.12 -5.64 -43.72
N GLU A 41 35.63 -6.78 -44.25
CA GLU A 41 35.40 -7.31 -45.64
C GLU A 41 34.14 -8.26 -45.71
N PRO A 42 33.81 -9.04 -46.79
CA PRO A 42 32.40 -9.30 -47.18
C PRO A 42 31.71 -10.65 -46.83
N GLN A 43 30.40 -10.54 -46.51
CA GLN A 43 29.28 -11.51 -46.68
C GLN A 43 29.34 -12.92 -46.00
N PRO A 44 28.18 -13.57 -45.68
CA PRO A 44 26.80 -13.36 -46.16
C PRO A 44 25.90 -12.52 -45.25
N GLN A 45 24.79 -12.04 -45.81
CA GLN A 45 23.84 -11.15 -45.13
C GLN A 45 23.04 -11.85 -44.02
N SER A 46 23.56 -11.79 -42.79
CA SER A 46 22.76 -12.06 -41.58
C SER A 46 21.70 -10.97 -41.44
N ARG A 47 20.42 -11.34 -41.58
CA ARG A 47 19.29 -10.41 -41.46
C ARG A 47 19.20 -9.91 -40.01
N PRO A 48 18.92 -8.62 -39.76
CA PRO A 48 18.88 -8.08 -38.41
C PRO A 48 17.78 -8.75 -37.59
N GLY A 49 18.16 -9.33 -36.45
CA GLY A 49 17.22 -9.83 -35.44
C GLY A 49 16.44 -8.66 -34.84
N LEU A 50 15.12 -8.80 -34.73
CA LEU A 50 14.28 -7.78 -34.09
C LEU A 50 14.32 -7.97 -32.58
N ASN A 51 14.90 -7.01 -31.88
CA ASN A 51 14.89 -6.96 -30.41
C ASN A 51 13.53 -6.46 -29.91
N LEU A 52 12.65 -7.40 -29.54
CA LEU A 52 11.41 -7.11 -28.83
C LEU A 52 11.60 -7.44 -27.34
N LEU A 53 11.36 -6.45 -26.47
CA LEU A 53 11.39 -6.58 -25.01
C LEU A 53 12.69 -7.22 -24.45
N GLY A 54 13.85 -6.84 -25.01
CA GLY A 54 15.17 -7.20 -24.47
C GLY A 54 15.63 -8.63 -24.79
N ARG A 55 14.97 -9.36 -25.69
CA ARG A 55 15.46 -10.65 -26.22
C ARG A 55 15.63 -10.59 -27.73
N ALA A 56 16.74 -11.16 -28.21
CA ALA A 56 16.99 -11.34 -29.64
C ALA A 56 16.12 -12.47 -30.19
N VAL A 57 15.31 -12.17 -31.20
CA VAL A 57 14.47 -13.16 -31.91
C VAL A 57 14.97 -13.26 -33.34
N HIS A 58 15.31 -14.47 -33.80
CA HIS A 58 15.66 -14.71 -35.19
C HIS A 58 14.41 -14.71 -36.06
N VAL A 59 14.46 -13.97 -37.18
CA VAL A 59 13.32 -13.81 -38.11
C VAL A 59 12.88 -15.16 -38.71
N SER A 60 13.79 -16.14 -38.78
CA SER A 60 13.50 -17.52 -39.19
C SER A 60 12.50 -18.23 -38.26
N ASP A 61 12.52 -17.96 -36.95
CA ASP A 61 11.62 -18.62 -35.99
C ASP A 61 10.19 -18.06 -36.05
N VAL A 62 10.05 -16.82 -36.53
CA VAL A 62 8.76 -16.14 -36.74
C VAL A 62 8.09 -16.57 -38.05
N LEU A 63 8.88 -16.94 -39.06
CA LEU A 63 8.37 -17.32 -40.39
C LEU A 63 8.18 -18.84 -40.57
N ALA A 64 8.77 -19.67 -39.71
CA ALA A 64 8.68 -21.14 -39.80
C ALA A 64 7.52 -21.77 -39.01
N ARG A 65 6.78 -20.99 -38.22
CA ARG A 65 5.59 -21.43 -37.48
C ARG A 65 4.38 -20.63 -37.94
N ARG A 66 3.19 -21.24 -37.95
CA ARG A 66 1.99 -20.49 -38.37
C ARG A 66 1.76 -19.36 -37.36
N PRO A 67 1.31 -18.17 -37.80
CA PRO A 67 0.96 -17.09 -36.87
C PRO A 67 -0.09 -17.55 -35.86
N ASP A 68 -0.97 -18.46 -36.28
CA ASP A 68 -1.96 -19.14 -35.46
C ASP A 68 -1.33 -19.89 -34.27
N ASP A 69 -0.24 -20.65 -34.46
CA ASP A 69 0.41 -21.42 -33.40
C ASP A 69 0.98 -20.50 -32.29
N VAL A 70 1.45 -19.32 -32.67
CA VAL A 70 2.02 -18.32 -31.74
C VAL A 70 0.89 -17.58 -31.02
N LEU A 71 -0.16 -17.19 -31.74
CA LEU A 71 -1.34 -16.55 -31.16
C LEU A 71 -2.11 -17.51 -30.24
N GLU A 72 -2.24 -18.78 -30.58
CA GLU A 72 -2.86 -19.82 -29.76
C GLU A 72 -2.04 -20.09 -28.48
N ARG A 73 -0.71 -20.15 -28.59
CA ARG A 73 0.18 -20.24 -27.41
C ARG A 73 0.08 -19.02 -26.49
N LEU A 74 -0.04 -17.81 -27.05
CA LEU A 74 -0.25 -16.58 -26.28
C LEU A 74 -1.65 -16.52 -25.65
N ALA A 75 -2.68 -16.96 -26.36
CA ALA A 75 -4.06 -17.04 -25.86
C ALA A 75 -4.18 -18.07 -24.72
N THR A 76 -3.57 -19.25 -24.87
CA THR A 76 -3.55 -20.28 -23.83
C THR A 76 -2.73 -19.86 -22.61
N THR A 77 -1.63 -19.11 -22.76
CA THR A 77 -0.94 -18.52 -21.59
C THR A 77 -1.79 -17.45 -20.91
N SER A 78 -2.41 -16.52 -21.65
CA SER A 78 -3.30 -15.51 -21.04
C SER A 78 -4.46 -16.17 -20.28
N ALA A 79 -5.12 -17.15 -20.89
CA ALA A 79 -6.21 -17.88 -20.27
C ALA A 79 -5.77 -18.69 -19.03
N SER A 80 -4.51 -19.12 -18.94
CA SER A 80 -3.96 -19.71 -17.71
C SER A 80 -3.84 -18.66 -16.61
N TYR A 81 -3.18 -17.52 -16.89
CA TYR A 81 -2.98 -16.47 -15.90
C TYR A 81 -4.29 -15.89 -15.37
N ASP A 82 -5.31 -15.76 -16.22
CA ASP A 82 -6.61 -15.24 -15.79
C ASP A 82 -7.37 -16.26 -14.90
N ARG A 83 -7.15 -17.58 -15.07
CA ARG A 83 -7.60 -18.61 -14.11
C ARG A 83 -6.83 -18.58 -12.80
N ASP A 84 -5.51 -18.40 -12.85
CA ASP A 84 -4.67 -18.34 -11.65
C ASP A 84 -4.97 -17.09 -10.81
N VAL A 85 -5.26 -15.96 -11.47
CA VAL A 85 -5.79 -14.74 -10.81
C VAL A 85 -7.16 -15.02 -10.19
N ALA A 86 -8.09 -15.66 -10.91
CA ALA A 86 -9.40 -16.02 -10.34
C ALA A 86 -9.25 -16.97 -9.12
N ARG A 87 -8.31 -17.92 -9.16
CA ARG A 87 -8.00 -18.80 -8.02
C ARG A 87 -7.38 -18.04 -6.85
N LEU A 88 -6.49 -17.08 -7.10
CA LEU A 88 -5.98 -16.20 -6.05
C LEU A 88 -7.10 -15.36 -5.43
N GLU A 89 -8.04 -14.88 -6.24
CA GLU A 89 -9.23 -14.15 -5.79
C GLU A 89 -10.21 -15.02 -4.98
N THR A 90 -10.26 -16.35 -5.16
CA THR A 90 -11.05 -17.21 -4.24
C THR A 90 -10.37 -17.41 -2.88
N ILE A 91 -9.04 -17.39 -2.82
CA ILE A 91 -8.26 -17.49 -1.58
C ILE A 91 -8.26 -16.15 -0.82
N VAL A 92 -8.24 -15.03 -1.57
CA VAL A 92 -8.19 -13.67 -1.02
C VAL A 92 -9.30 -12.81 -1.67
N PRO A 93 -10.57 -12.93 -1.25
CA PRO A 93 -11.72 -12.30 -1.89
C PRO A 93 -11.66 -10.77 -1.99
N GLY A 94 -10.89 -10.11 -1.12
CA GLY A 94 -10.69 -8.66 -1.16
C GLY A 94 -9.92 -8.16 -2.39
N LEU A 95 -9.06 -8.99 -3.01
CA LEU A 95 -8.28 -8.59 -4.20
C LEU A 95 -9.18 -8.29 -5.39
N ALA A 96 -10.22 -9.10 -5.62
CA ALA A 96 -11.20 -8.86 -6.68
C ALA A 96 -11.89 -7.49 -6.52
N ARG A 97 -12.23 -7.13 -5.27
CA ARG A 97 -12.84 -5.83 -4.94
C ARG A 97 -11.86 -4.66 -5.18
N ARG A 98 -10.60 -4.78 -4.77
CA ARG A 98 -9.56 -3.78 -5.03
C ARG A 98 -9.31 -3.60 -6.52
N ARG A 99 -9.21 -4.70 -7.29
CA ARG A 99 -9.07 -4.68 -8.75
C ARG A 99 -10.26 -4.00 -9.43
N ALA A 100 -11.49 -4.30 -9.01
CA ALA A 100 -12.70 -3.65 -9.54
C ALA A 100 -12.74 -2.14 -9.26
N ARG A 101 -12.13 -1.66 -8.16
CA ARG A 101 -11.97 -0.23 -7.84
C ARG A 101 -10.75 0.44 -8.49
N GLY A 102 -9.88 -0.33 -9.17
CA GLY A 102 -8.63 0.17 -9.76
C GLY A 102 -7.46 0.32 -8.78
N GLU A 103 -7.61 -0.12 -7.53
CA GLU A 103 -6.59 -0.05 -6.47
C GLU A 103 -5.53 -1.16 -6.55
N LEU A 104 -5.74 -2.13 -7.44
CA LEU A 104 -4.83 -3.23 -7.73
C LEU A 104 -4.72 -3.36 -9.25
N SER A 105 -3.51 -3.15 -9.80
CA SER A 105 -3.28 -3.30 -11.23
C SER A 105 -3.37 -4.78 -11.64
N MET A 106 -3.83 -5.03 -12.89
CA MET A 106 -3.88 -6.39 -13.42
C MET A 106 -2.48 -7.03 -13.50
N GLU A 107 -1.43 -6.22 -13.68
CA GLU A 107 -0.04 -6.66 -13.66
C GLU A 107 0.39 -7.15 -12.28
N ARG A 108 0.05 -6.43 -11.20
CA ARG A 108 0.34 -6.85 -9.82
C ARG A 108 -0.47 -8.10 -9.45
N ALA A 109 -1.77 -8.14 -9.80
CA ALA A 109 -2.60 -9.33 -9.60
C ALA A 109 -2.01 -10.56 -10.31
N ARG A 110 -1.59 -10.42 -11.58
CA ARG A 110 -0.90 -11.49 -12.32
C ARG A 110 0.45 -11.86 -11.72
N ALA A 111 1.22 -10.91 -11.20
CA ALA A 111 2.51 -11.19 -10.55
C ALA A 111 2.32 -12.06 -9.29
N LEU A 112 1.35 -11.73 -8.44
CA LEU A 112 0.97 -12.52 -7.27
C LEU A 112 0.44 -13.91 -7.65
N ALA A 113 -0.37 -13.99 -8.72
CA ALA A 113 -0.92 -15.24 -9.21
C ALA A 113 0.12 -16.20 -9.85
N ARG A 114 1.36 -15.76 -10.10
CA ARG A 114 2.43 -16.66 -10.59
C ARG A 114 2.79 -17.76 -9.58
N ASP A 115 2.58 -17.51 -8.28
CA ASP A 115 2.86 -18.46 -7.20
C ASP A 115 1.70 -18.48 -6.19
N VAL A 116 0.52 -18.92 -6.66
CA VAL A 116 -0.67 -19.10 -5.82
C VAL A 116 -0.38 -19.96 -4.57
N LYS A 117 0.56 -20.91 -4.66
CA LYS A 117 0.96 -21.75 -3.52
C LYS A 117 1.65 -20.90 -2.44
N ARG A 118 2.64 -20.07 -2.80
CA ARG A 118 3.27 -19.13 -1.87
C ARG A 118 2.27 -18.15 -1.29
N ALA A 119 1.41 -17.55 -2.12
CA ALA A 119 0.36 -16.65 -1.63
C ALA A 119 -0.54 -17.35 -0.58
N SER A 120 -0.94 -18.60 -0.82
CA SER A 120 -1.72 -19.41 0.13
C SER A 120 -0.97 -19.68 1.45
N MET A 121 0.32 -20.05 1.36
CA MET A 121 1.16 -20.28 2.54
C MET A 121 1.40 -18.98 3.32
N ASN A 122 1.49 -17.85 2.64
CA ASN A 122 1.65 -16.54 3.26
C ASN A 122 0.35 -16.06 3.94
N VAL A 123 -0.84 -16.32 3.38
CA VAL A 123 -2.12 -16.10 4.11
C VAL A 123 -2.18 -16.95 5.39
N MET A 124 -1.74 -18.21 5.35
CA MET A 124 -1.65 -19.06 6.55
C MET A 124 -0.58 -18.58 7.53
N THR A 125 0.53 -18.05 7.03
CA THR A 125 1.58 -17.44 7.87
C THR A 125 1.01 -16.24 8.61
N VAL A 126 0.34 -15.32 7.91
CA VAL A 126 -0.33 -14.14 8.49
C VAL A 126 -1.41 -14.57 9.49
N LYS A 127 -2.21 -15.60 9.18
CA LYS A 127 -3.20 -16.15 10.14
C LYS A 127 -2.55 -16.65 11.44
N LEU A 128 -1.38 -17.27 11.36
CA LEU A 128 -0.62 -17.76 12.53
C LEU A 128 0.19 -16.67 13.25
N MET A 129 0.21 -15.43 12.74
CA MET A 129 0.87 -14.30 13.42
C MET A 129 -0.05 -13.61 14.43
N PHE A 130 -1.36 -13.56 14.16
CA PHE A 130 -2.35 -12.92 15.02
C PHE A 130 -2.94 -13.91 16.03
N ASP A 131 -3.32 -13.40 17.21
CA ASP A 131 -3.95 -14.21 18.26
C ASP A 131 -5.39 -14.54 17.88
N GLU A 132 -5.84 -15.77 18.14
CA GLU A 132 -7.20 -16.22 17.81
C GLU A 132 -8.28 -15.34 18.46
N GLY A 133 -8.00 -14.77 19.64
CA GLY A 133 -8.89 -13.86 20.36
C GLY A 133 -9.05 -12.47 19.73
N ALA A 134 -8.22 -12.09 18.76
CA ALA A 134 -8.32 -10.80 18.07
C ALA A 134 -9.34 -10.79 16.92
N GLY A 135 -9.84 -11.96 16.49
CA GLY A 135 -10.86 -12.08 15.43
C GLY A 135 -10.41 -11.62 14.03
N VAL A 136 -9.10 -11.58 13.78
CA VAL A 136 -8.51 -11.02 12.57
C VAL A 136 -8.69 -11.95 11.36
N ASP A 137 -9.35 -11.43 10.30
CA ASP A 137 -9.38 -12.11 8.99
C ASP A 137 -8.07 -11.87 8.23
N ALA A 138 -7.18 -12.86 8.26
CA ALA A 138 -5.92 -12.85 7.53
C ALA A 138 -6.07 -12.64 6.01
N ALA A 139 -7.19 -13.07 5.40
CA ALA A 139 -7.45 -12.81 3.98
C ALA A 139 -7.81 -11.34 3.73
N ALA A 140 -8.58 -10.70 4.63
CA ALA A 140 -8.82 -9.26 4.56
C ALA A 140 -7.54 -8.44 4.78
N VAL A 141 -6.70 -8.84 5.74
CA VAL A 141 -5.38 -8.24 6.00
C VAL A 141 -4.46 -8.31 4.78
N CYS A 142 -4.30 -9.50 4.20
CA CYS A 142 -3.53 -9.69 2.97
C CYS A 142 -4.15 -9.01 1.74
N ALA A 143 -5.47 -8.82 1.71
CA ALA A 143 -6.12 -8.04 0.66
C ALA A 143 -5.78 -6.55 0.79
N ALA A 144 -5.75 -6.00 2.01
CA ALA A 144 -5.46 -4.59 2.25
C ALA A 144 -3.96 -4.26 2.06
N ALA A 145 -3.05 -5.17 2.41
CA ALA A 145 -1.62 -5.05 2.14
C ALA A 145 -1.11 -6.25 1.31
N ASP A 146 -1.22 -6.16 -0.02
CA ASP A 146 -0.93 -7.28 -0.93
C ASP A 146 0.56 -7.68 -0.99
N GLY A 147 1.48 -6.85 -0.46
CA GLY A 147 2.87 -7.23 -0.22
C GLY A 147 3.05 -8.34 0.84
N LEU A 148 2.03 -8.62 1.65
CA LEU A 148 2.03 -9.77 2.55
C LEU A 148 1.96 -11.11 1.78
N LEU A 149 1.46 -11.11 0.55
CA LEU A 149 1.24 -12.34 -0.24
C LEU A 149 2.52 -12.86 -0.91
N ASP A 150 3.49 -12.00 -1.21
CA ASP A 150 4.77 -12.36 -1.84
C ASP A 150 6.00 -12.24 -0.93
N MET A 151 5.79 -12.11 0.40
CA MET A 151 6.86 -12.17 1.40
C MET A 151 7.76 -13.40 1.25
N ASP A 152 9.05 -13.19 1.49
CA ASP A 152 10.01 -14.25 1.80
C ASP A 152 10.07 -14.53 3.31
N ALA A 153 10.90 -15.51 3.71
CA ALA A 153 11.03 -15.88 5.12
C ALA A 153 11.56 -14.73 6.00
N ALA A 154 12.44 -13.87 5.47
CA ALA A 154 13.01 -12.76 6.23
C ALA A 154 12.01 -11.61 6.42
N ALA A 155 11.19 -11.32 5.41
CA ALA A 155 10.07 -10.40 5.48
C ALA A 155 9.01 -10.90 6.48
N ALA A 156 8.68 -12.19 6.46
CA ALA A 156 7.77 -12.78 7.43
C ALA A 156 8.29 -12.71 8.88
N THR A 157 9.61 -12.79 9.10
CA THR A 157 10.21 -12.55 10.44
C THR A 157 10.10 -11.08 10.84
N ARG A 158 10.48 -10.13 9.96
CA ARG A 158 10.35 -8.69 10.22
C ARG A 158 8.90 -8.25 10.49
N ALA A 159 7.93 -8.85 9.81
CA ALA A 159 6.51 -8.60 10.02
C ALA A 159 6.02 -9.11 11.39
N ARG A 160 6.57 -10.22 11.89
CA ARG A 160 6.31 -10.69 13.28
C ARG A 160 6.92 -9.74 14.31
N GLU A 161 8.17 -9.35 14.12
CA GLU A 161 8.85 -8.38 15.00
C GLU A 161 8.11 -7.02 15.03
N ALA A 162 7.57 -6.59 13.88
CA ALA A 162 6.69 -5.42 13.80
C ALA A 162 5.43 -5.59 14.65
N LEU A 163 4.72 -6.71 14.50
CA LEU A 163 3.50 -7.01 15.26
C LEU A 163 3.78 -7.07 16.77
N GLU A 164 4.84 -7.75 17.20
CA GLU A 164 5.24 -7.80 18.62
C GLU A 164 5.59 -6.41 19.18
N GLY A 165 6.21 -5.52 18.39
CA GLY A 165 6.43 -4.14 18.80
C GLY A 165 5.13 -3.36 19.03
N PHE A 166 4.09 -3.59 18.20
CA PHE A 166 2.77 -2.98 18.41
C PHE A 166 1.99 -3.64 19.56
N ARG A 167 2.13 -4.96 19.78
CA ARG A 167 1.60 -5.68 20.95
C ARG A 167 2.20 -5.15 22.25
N ALA A 168 3.52 -4.94 22.31
CA ALA A 168 4.19 -4.35 23.46
C ALA A 168 3.76 -2.89 23.74
N LEU A 169 3.33 -2.15 22.70
CA LEU A 169 2.91 -0.76 22.82
C LEU A 169 1.43 -0.58 23.24
N LEU A 170 0.54 -1.39 22.67
CA LEU A 170 -0.92 -1.26 22.81
C LEU A 170 -1.57 -2.37 23.66
N GLY A 171 -0.83 -3.44 23.99
CA GLY A 171 -1.35 -4.67 24.58
C GLY A 171 -2.06 -5.56 23.56
N THR A 172 -2.27 -6.84 23.90
CA THR A 172 -3.18 -7.73 23.17
C THR A 172 -4.61 -7.60 23.73
N PRO A 173 -5.66 -7.60 22.89
CA PRO A 173 -5.67 -7.74 21.44
C PRO A 173 -5.48 -6.42 20.65
N SER A 174 -5.31 -5.27 21.32
CA SER A 174 -5.29 -3.95 20.67
C SER A 174 -4.21 -3.79 19.58
N GLY A 175 -3.00 -4.32 19.80
CA GLY A 175 -1.92 -4.32 18.81
C GLY A 175 -2.28 -5.10 17.55
N ASP A 176 -2.95 -6.24 17.70
CA ASP A 176 -3.42 -7.09 16.61
C ASP A 176 -4.50 -6.38 15.80
N VAL A 177 -5.48 -5.77 16.47
CA VAL A 177 -6.54 -4.98 15.83
C VAL A 177 -5.96 -3.79 15.07
N PHE A 178 -4.97 -3.08 15.63
CA PHE A 178 -4.27 -1.98 14.95
C PHE A 178 -3.55 -2.47 13.69
N CYS A 179 -2.74 -3.54 13.79
CA CYS A 179 -2.02 -4.10 12.66
C CYS A 179 -2.93 -4.73 11.60
N ALA A 180 -4.11 -5.24 11.99
CA ALA A 180 -5.12 -5.74 11.05
C ALA A 180 -5.84 -4.60 10.32
N GLY A 181 -6.09 -3.48 10.99
CA GLY A 181 -6.70 -2.28 10.41
C GLY A 181 -5.76 -1.46 9.52
N VAL A 182 -4.45 -1.44 9.84
CA VAL A 182 -3.42 -0.69 9.09
C VAL A 182 -2.26 -1.61 8.65
N PRO A 183 -2.50 -2.68 7.87
CA PRO A 183 -1.53 -3.76 7.67
C PRO A 183 -0.28 -3.38 6.87
N GLY A 184 -0.26 -2.20 6.24
CA GLY A 184 0.96 -1.62 5.66
C GLY A 184 2.09 -1.46 6.67
N VAL A 185 1.81 -1.24 7.97
CA VAL A 185 2.85 -1.07 9.01
C VAL A 185 3.74 -2.30 9.21
N LEU A 186 3.23 -3.48 8.89
CA LEU A 186 3.97 -4.76 8.97
C LEU A 186 5.02 -4.90 7.87
N LEU A 187 4.86 -4.14 6.76
CA LEU A 187 5.75 -4.14 5.60
C LEU A 187 6.76 -2.98 5.61
N MET A 188 6.65 -2.06 6.56
CA MET A 188 7.52 -0.88 6.65
C MET A 188 8.94 -1.23 7.08
N GLU A 189 9.91 -0.46 6.59
CA GLU A 189 11.26 -0.40 7.15
C GLU A 189 11.26 0.12 8.59
N ASN A 190 12.31 -0.18 9.35
CA ASN A 190 12.35 0.06 10.79
C ASN A 190 12.19 1.56 11.13
N ASP A 191 12.93 2.45 10.48
CA ASP A 191 12.88 3.91 10.74
C ASP A 191 11.47 4.49 10.53
N ALA A 192 10.78 4.06 9.46
CA ALA A 192 9.41 4.47 9.17
C ALA A 192 8.43 3.91 10.22
N ARG A 193 8.62 2.65 10.63
CA ARG A 193 7.84 1.98 11.67
C ARG A 193 8.02 2.61 13.04
N ASP A 194 9.23 3.04 13.39
CA ASP A 194 9.54 3.75 14.63
C ASP A 194 8.87 5.13 14.66
N GLY A 195 8.77 5.81 13.52
CA GLY A 195 7.94 7.01 13.34
C GLY A 195 6.46 6.75 13.65
N VAL A 196 5.89 5.67 13.12
CA VAL A 196 4.51 5.25 13.43
C VAL A 196 4.36 4.90 14.91
N MET A 197 5.28 4.14 15.51
CA MET A 197 5.24 3.80 16.93
C MET A 197 5.37 5.04 17.83
N ARG A 198 6.17 6.04 17.46
CA ARG A 198 6.22 7.33 18.15
C ARG A 198 4.86 8.03 18.10
N ARG A 199 4.24 8.15 16.92
CA ARG A 199 2.92 8.78 16.78
C ARG A 199 1.83 8.06 17.58
N VAL A 200 1.82 6.73 17.56
CA VAL A 200 0.90 5.89 18.35
C VAL A 200 1.14 6.05 19.86
N ARG A 201 2.39 6.19 20.32
CA ARG A 201 2.71 6.55 21.72
C ARG A 201 2.11 7.91 22.08
N THR A 202 2.42 8.95 21.30
CA THR A 202 1.88 10.30 21.52
C THR A 202 0.36 10.31 21.59
N LEU A 203 -0.33 9.66 20.64
CA LEU A 203 -1.79 9.62 20.64
C LEU A 203 -2.36 8.87 21.86
N ARG A 204 -1.70 7.78 22.31
CA ARG A 204 -2.07 7.06 23.54
C ARG A 204 -1.85 7.90 24.79
N ASP A 205 -0.77 8.66 24.84
CA ASP A 205 -0.42 9.49 26.00
C ASP A 205 -1.36 10.73 26.07
N VAL A 206 -1.79 11.26 24.92
CA VAL A 206 -2.83 12.29 24.81
C VAL A 206 -4.23 11.72 25.09
N LEU A 207 -4.56 10.49 24.67
CA LEU A 207 -5.89 9.85 24.83
C LEU A 207 -5.80 8.53 25.62
N PRO A 208 -5.47 8.57 26.93
CA PRO A 208 -5.13 7.38 27.72
C PRO A 208 -6.28 6.40 27.94
N ARG A 209 -7.54 6.81 27.73
CA ARG A 209 -8.72 5.94 27.84
C ARG A 209 -9.34 5.56 26.50
N ALA A 210 -8.78 6.02 25.38
CA ALA A 210 -9.32 5.75 24.05
C ALA A 210 -8.80 4.43 23.47
N SER A 211 -9.59 3.77 22.62
CA SER A 211 -9.10 2.67 21.79
C SER A 211 -8.33 3.21 20.59
N ILE A 212 -7.04 3.42 20.77
CA ILE A 212 -6.11 3.87 19.71
C ILE A 212 -6.18 2.95 18.49
N ALA A 213 -6.34 1.64 18.69
CA ALA A 213 -6.53 0.67 17.62
C ALA A 213 -7.81 0.95 16.79
N THR A 214 -8.92 1.31 17.44
CA THR A 214 -10.19 1.66 16.77
C THR A 214 -10.09 2.98 16.00
N ILE A 215 -9.45 4.00 16.61
CA ILE A 215 -9.21 5.31 15.99
C ILE A 215 -8.39 5.14 14.70
N CYS A 216 -7.22 4.49 14.80
CA CYS A 216 -6.31 4.32 13.68
C CYS A 216 -6.83 3.35 12.61
N THR A 217 -7.61 2.32 12.97
CA THR A 217 -8.29 1.45 11.99
C THR A 217 -9.28 2.25 11.12
N ARG A 218 -9.98 3.22 11.71
CA ARG A 218 -10.93 4.08 10.97
C ARG A 218 -10.22 5.22 10.23
N ARG A 219 -9.12 5.74 10.79
CA ARG A 219 -8.41 6.95 10.33
C ARG A 219 -6.90 6.73 10.38
N PRO A 220 -6.34 5.89 9.48
CA PRO A 220 -4.95 5.45 9.55
C PRO A 220 -3.93 6.58 9.43
N TRP A 221 -4.25 7.67 8.74
CA TRP A 221 -3.35 8.80 8.56
C TRP A 221 -2.87 9.42 9.87
N ILE A 222 -3.66 9.39 10.95
CA ILE A 222 -3.27 9.92 12.28
C ILE A 222 -2.03 9.17 12.84
N ALA A 223 -1.83 7.91 12.47
CA ALA A 223 -0.64 7.13 12.84
C ALA A 223 0.49 7.21 11.79
N LEU A 224 0.17 7.61 10.56
CA LEU A 224 1.10 7.55 9.42
C LEU A 224 1.76 8.88 9.08
N ASP A 225 1.12 9.99 9.43
CA ASP A 225 1.53 11.35 9.10
C ASP A 225 1.63 12.23 10.36
N ASP A 226 2.57 13.17 10.39
CA ASP A 226 2.83 14.02 11.56
C ASP A 226 1.86 15.21 11.66
N GLU A 227 1.52 15.87 10.54
CA GLU A 227 0.56 16.98 10.52
C GLU A 227 -0.85 16.48 10.93
N ALA A 228 -1.23 15.28 10.46
CA ALA A 228 -2.45 14.61 10.86
C ALA A 228 -2.50 14.26 12.36
N LEU A 229 -1.36 13.93 12.99
CA LEU A 229 -1.29 13.72 14.43
C LEU A 229 -1.43 15.05 15.19
N ASP A 230 -0.71 16.09 14.77
CA ASP A 230 -0.73 17.39 15.44
C ASP A 230 -2.14 17.98 15.45
N ILE A 231 -2.86 17.92 14.33
CA ILE A 231 -4.29 18.30 14.24
C ILE A 231 -5.14 17.46 15.21
N ALA A 232 -4.94 16.14 15.27
CA ALA A 232 -5.69 15.25 16.15
C ALA A 232 -5.44 15.54 17.65
N CYS A 233 -4.20 15.90 18.02
CA CYS A 233 -3.86 16.31 19.38
C CYS A 233 -4.55 17.62 19.75
N VAL A 234 -4.49 18.64 18.89
CA VAL A 234 -5.17 19.94 19.12
C VAL A 234 -6.68 19.75 19.26
N ALA A 235 -7.32 19.04 18.33
CA ALA A 235 -8.76 18.78 18.40
C ALA A 235 -9.16 17.98 19.67
N ALA A 236 -8.33 17.06 20.14
CA ALA A 236 -8.56 16.33 21.38
C ALA A 236 -8.42 17.21 22.64
N GLU A 237 -7.53 18.19 22.63
CA GLU A 237 -7.37 19.17 23.72
C GLU A 237 -8.50 20.20 23.74
N GLU A 238 -8.84 20.79 22.59
CA GLU A 238 -9.96 21.74 22.44
C GLU A 238 -11.28 21.12 22.89
N LEU A 239 -11.56 19.89 22.47
CA LEU A 239 -12.79 19.18 22.84
C LEU A 239 -12.86 18.86 24.34
N ARG A 240 -11.73 18.73 25.04
CA ARG A 240 -11.70 18.59 26.50
C ARG A 240 -11.88 19.91 27.23
N GLN A 241 -11.42 21.01 26.66
CA GLN A 241 -11.60 22.35 27.24
C GLN A 241 -13.05 22.82 27.09
N ALA A 242 -13.71 22.46 25.99
CA ALA A 242 -15.11 22.79 25.72
C ALA A 242 -16.13 21.92 26.49
N MET A 243 -15.80 20.66 26.76
CA MET A 243 -16.73 19.72 27.39
C MET A 243 -16.67 19.77 28.93
N PRO A 244 -17.77 19.43 29.64
CA PRO A 244 -17.77 19.28 31.09
C PRO A 244 -16.69 18.29 31.60
N PRO A 245 -16.13 18.47 32.81
CA PRO A 245 -15.00 17.68 33.31
C PRO A 245 -15.34 16.20 33.60
N ASP A 246 -16.63 15.86 33.69
CA ASP A 246 -17.15 14.50 33.80
C ASP A 246 -17.38 13.81 32.44
N ALA A 247 -17.27 14.55 31.33
CA ALA A 247 -17.45 14.02 29.98
C ALA A 247 -16.35 13.00 29.63
N LYS A 248 -16.77 11.83 29.11
CA LYS A 248 -15.85 10.76 28.68
C LYS A 248 -15.30 11.03 27.28
N VAL A 249 -14.60 12.15 27.09
CA VAL A 249 -14.12 12.63 25.78
C VAL A 249 -13.32 11.56 25.03
N ASP A 250 -12.41 10.85 25.70
CA ASP A 250 -11.63 9.73 25.12
C ASP A 250 -12.50 8.61 24.52
N MET A 251 -13.63 8.28 25.16
CA MET A 251 -14.58 7.28 24.65
C MET A 251 -15.34 7.85 23.44
N MET A 252 -15.79 9.10 23.54
CA MET A 252 -16.45 9.79 22.42
C MET A 252 -15.53 9.90 21.20
N LEU A 253 -14.23 10.16 21.38
CA LEU A 253 -13.24 10.19 20.29
C LEU A 253 -12.91 8.79 19.74
N THR A 254 -13.10 7.73 20.54
CA THR A 254 -13.05 6.34 20.07
C THR A 254 -14.23 6.01 19.16
N ASP A 255 -15.44 6.43 19.55
CA ASP A 255 -16.68 6.19 18.81
C ASP A 255 -16.82 7.10 17.58
N PHE A 256 -16.32 8.34 17.66
CA PHE A 256 -16.42 9.38 16.63
C PHE A 256 -15.04 9.99 16.28
N PRO A 257 -14.07 9.20 15.76
CA PRO A 257 -12.72 9.69 15.46
C PRO A 257 -12.66 10.73 14.34
N ASN A 258 -13.78 11.01 13.66
CA ASN A 258 -13.87 12.09 12.68
C ASN A 258 -13.67 13.47 13.33
N LEU A 259 -14.02 13.63 14.60
CA LEU A 259 -13.81 14.87 15.37
C LEU A 259 -12.32 15.27 15.42
N LEU A 260 -11.40 14.31 15.35
CA LEU A 260 -9.94 14.53 15.36
C LEU A 260 -9.38 15.25 14.09
N ASN A 261 -10.21 15.61 13.11
CA ASN A 261 -9.81 16.49 12.00
C ASN A 261 -10.82 17.62 11.77
N VAL A 262 -11.65 17.94 12.77
CA VAL A 262 -12.55 19.10 12.71
C VAL A 262 -11.95 20.20 13.58
N ASP A 263 -12.03 21.44 13.10
CA ASP A 263 -11.83 22.63 13.93
C ASP A 263 -12.96 22.67 14.97
N ILE A 264 -12.65 22.28 16.21
CA ILE A 264 -13.64 22.12 17.27
C ILE A 264 -14.19 23.48 17.70
N VAL A 265 -13.35 24.52 17.69
CA VAL A 265 -13.75 25.88 18.01
C VAL A 265 -14.79 26.40 17.02
N SER A 266 -14.55 26.25 15.71
CA SER A 266 -15.52 26.63 14.67
C SER A 266 -16.80 25.80 14.76
N LEU A 267 -16.69 24.47 14.97
CA LEU A 267 -17.85 23.59 15.13
C LEU A 267 -18.76 24.02 16.29
N LEU A 268 -18.19 24.37 17.44
CA LEU A 268 -18.95 24.79 18.62
C LEU A 268 -19.62 26.16 18.40
N GLN A 269 -18.92 27.12 17.80
CA GLN A 269 -19.51 28.41 17.44
C GLN A 269 -20.70 28.27 16.49
N ASP A 270 -20.65 27.34 15.53
CA ASP A 270 -21.77 27.09 14.62
C ASP A 270 -22.95 26.39 15.31
N ILE A 271 -22.69 25.53 16.30
CA ILE A 271 -23.74 24.95 17.16
C ILE A 271 -24.41 26.04 18.01
N GLU A 272 -23.65 26.90 18.70
CA GLU A 272 -24.16 28.03 19.50
C GLU A 272 -24.94 29.07 18.68
N ARG A 273 -24.68 29.18 17.37
CA ARG A 273 -25.46 30.05 16.46
C ARG A 273 -26.76 29.41 15.97
N THR A 274 -26.89 28.09 16.10
CA THR A 274 -27.99 27.32 15.51
C THR A 274 -29.06 26.91 16.53
N PHE A 275 -28.71 26.80 17.81
CA PHE A 275 -29.57 26.32 18.90
C PHE A 275 -29.70 27.34 20.05
#